data_AF-A0A1M4WSU3-F1
#
_entry.id   AF-A0A1M4WSU3-F1
#
_cell.length_a   1.000
_cell.length_b   1.000
_cell.length_c   1.000
_cell.angle_alpha   90.00
_cell.angle_beta   90.00
_cell.angle_gamma   90.00
#
_symmetry.space_group_name_H-M   'P 1'
#
loop_
_entity.id
_entity.type
_entity.pdbx_description
1 polymer ?
#
loop_
_entity_poly.entity_id
_entity_poly.type
_entity_poly.pdbx_seq_one_letter_code
_entity_poly.pdbx_strand_id
1 'polypeptide(L)'
;MLAASPVLAGARVVRPTPIASRIGRILAVPFGLYFAALGTVALLSVLGVLPSKVPPTTAYRVFGLCASTVFIAAGLGIVLFGLGFQSVAAKAGGVALLAFLLAFNWIAFGPGQRTFTRKLSSSFTAPSVSQVPEWEGRAVFGIVALLMNALLVYGVVKGRRSSSSGRS
;
A
#
# COMPACT_ATOMS: atom_id res chain seq x y z
N MET A 1 55.23 9.64 -9.64
CA MET A 1 54.08 10.56 -9.81
C MET A 1 52.90 9.75 -10.33
N LEU A 2 51.90 9.48 -9.49
CA LEU A 2 50.51 9.18 -9.85
C LEU A 2 49.72 9.19 -8.53
N ALA A 3 48.97 10.26 -8.32
CA ALA A 3 48.25 10.56 -7.09
C ALA A 3 46.97 9.71 -7.01
N ALA A 4 46.76 9.04 -5.87
CA ALA A 4 45.51 8.39 -5.53
C ALA A 4 44.52 9.45 -5.00
N SER A 5 43.45 9.70 -5.74
CA SER A 5 42.37 10.62 -5.37
C SER A 5 41.51 10.06 -4.21
N PRO A 6 41.28 10.80 -3.10
CA PRO A 6 40.35 10.41 -2.05
C PRO A 6 38.98 11.07 -2.32
N VAL A 7 38.05 10.37 -2.96
CA VAL A 7 36.69 10.89 -3.25
C VAL A 7 35.57 10.12 -2.52
N LEU A 8 35.89 9.21 -1.60
CA LEU A 8 34.92 8.38 -0.88
C LEU A 8 34.68 8.78 0.59
N ALA A 9 34.86 10.05 0.94
CA ALA A 9 34.61 10.57 2.29
C ALA A 9 33.39 11.51 2.29
N GLY A 10 32.17 10.97 2.21
CA GLY A 10 31.01 11.85 2.15
C GLY A 10 29.62 11.27 2.29
N ALA A 11 29.44 9.96 2.54
CA ALA A 11 28.13 9.44 2.90
C ALA A 11 27.80 9.84 4.34
N ARG A 12 27.41 11.11 4.55
CA ARG A 12 26.78 11.55 5.79
C ARG A 12 25.51 10.72 5.96
N VAL A 13 25.58 9.74 6.84
CA VAL A 13 24.39 9.14 7.46
C VAL A 13 23.68 10.29 8.15
N VAL A 14 22.69 10.87 7.49
CA VAL A 14 21.77 11.84 8.10
C VAL A 14 20.98 11.04 9.13
N ARG A 15 21.52 10.98 10.36
CA ARG A 15 20.79 10.42 11.50
C ARG A 15 19.63 11.37 11.76
N PRO A 16 18.37 10.89 11.74
CA PRO A 16 17.25 11.75 12.09
C PRO A 16 17.49 12.32 13.49
N THR A 17 17.39 13.64 13.64
CA THR A 17 17.53 14.29 14.93
C THR A 17 16.48 13.74 15.90
N PRO A 18 16.85 13.46 17.17
CA PRO A 18 15.98 12.77 18.12
C PRO A 18 14.65 13.52 18.37
N ILE A 19 14.63 14.84 18.19
CA ILE A 19 13.46 15.70 18.35
C ILE A 19 12.45 15.51 17.20
N ALA A 20 12.93 15.44 15.94
CA ALA A 20 12.09 15.14 14.79
C ALA A 20 11.43 13.74 14.92
N SER A 21 12.11 12.80 15.58
CA SER A 21 11.57 11.46 15.85
C SER A 21 10.44 11.43 16.89
N ARG A 22 10.47 12.31 17.92
CA ARG A 22 9.41 12.35 18.94
C ARG A 22 8.14 13.02 18.41
N ILE A 23 8.28 14.16 17.73
CA ILE A 23 7.13 14.86 17.13
C ILE A 23 6.49 13.97 16.06
N GLY A 24 7.29 13.31 15.22
CA GLY A 24 6.79 12.36 14.23
C GLY A 24 6.02 11.19 14.85
N ARG A 25 6.46 10.67 16.01
CA ARG A 25 5.74 9.60 16.73
C ARG A 25 4.44 10.08 17.37
N ILE A 26 4.43 11.28 17.94
CA ILE A 26 3.24 11.86 18.56
C ILE A 26 2.17 12.14 17.50
N LEU A 27 2.55 12.70 16.35
CA LEU A 27 1.63 12.94 15.23
C LEU A 27 1.17 11.66 14.52
N ALA A 28 2.00 10.60 14.54
CA ALA A 28 1.63 9.32 13.97
C ALA A 28 0.41 8.69 14.66
N VAL A 29 0.25 8.86 15.98
CA VAL A 29 -0.88 8.26 16.72
C VAL A 29 -2.26 8.77 16.26
N PRO A 30 -2.57 10.08 16.29
CA PRO A 30 -3.87 10.58 15.83
C PRO A 30 -4.07 10.31 14.33
N PHE A 31 -3.01 10.41 13.52
CA PHE A 31 -3.09 10.12 12.10
C PHE A 31 -3.42 8.64 11.83
N GLY A 32 -2.76 7.72 12.52
CA GLY A 32 -3.01 6.29 12.40
C GLY A 32 -4.41 5.90 12.92
N LEU A 33 -4.87 6.50 14.01
CA LEU A 33 -6.23 6.32 14.53
C LEU A 33 -7.29 6.79 13.51
N TYR A 34 -7.06 7.94 12.87
CA TYR A 34 -7.95 8.42 11.82
C TYR A 34 -8.07 7.43 10.65
N PHE A 35 -6.94 6.90 10.16
CA PHE A 35 -6.94 5.90 9.10
C PHE A 35 -7.61 4.57 9.53
N ALA A 36 -7.37 4.13 10.76
CA ALA A 36 -8.02 2.94 11.29
C ALA A 36 -9.54 3.12 11.43
N ALA A 37 -9.99 4.31 11.84
CA ALA A 37 -11.40 4.66 11.93
C ALA A 37 -12.06 4.66 10.55
N LEU A 38 -11.44 5.28 9.54
CA LEU A 38 -11.94 5.26 8.16
C LEU A 38 -12.06 3.83 7.62
N GLY A 39 -11.04 2.99 7.85
CA GLY A 39 -11.08 1.58 7.45
C GLY A 39 -12.18 0.79 8.17
N THR A 40 -12.44 1.10 9.45
CA THR A 40 -13.53 0.48 10.22
C THR A 40 -14.89 0.89 9.70
N VAL A 41 -15.11 2.17 9.39
CA VAL A 41 -16.35 2.66 8.78
C VAL A 41 -16.58 1.99 7.42
N ALA A 42 -15.54 1.86 6.60
CA ALA A 42 -15.60 1.15 5.34
C ALA A 42 -15.97 -0.33 5.54
N LEU A 43 -15.38 -1.00 6.54
CA LEU A 43 -15.68 -2.40 6.86
C LEU A 43 -17.14 -2.58 7.26
N LEU A 44 -17.63 -1.73 8.15
CA LEU A 44 -19.02 -1.77 8.63
C LEU A 44 -20.01 -1.47 7.49
N SER A 45 -19.66 -0.61 6.54
CA SER A 45 -20.45 -0.37 5.33
C SER A 45 -20.50 -1.62 4.45
N VAL A 46 -19.40 -2.34 4.30
CA VAL A 46 -19.32 -3.56 3.47
C VAL A 46 -20.07 -4.73 4.11
N LEU A 47 -20.04 -4.82 5.44
CA LEU A 47 -20.79 -5.82 6.22
C LEU A 47 -22.30 -5.54 6.29
N GLY A 48 -22.75 -4.37 5.80
CA GLY A 48 -24.16 -3.98 5.81
C GLY A 48 -24.65 -3.48 7.17
N VAL A 49 -23.75 -3.17 8.11
CA VAL A 49 -24.09 -2.55 9.39
C VAL A 49 -24.41 -1.06 9.20
N LEU A 50 -23.70 -0.38 8.29
CA LEU A 50 -24.03 0.98 7.86
C LEU A 50 -24.74 1.00 6.50
N PRO A 51 -25.72 1.91 6.30
CA PRO A 51 -26.41 2.06 5.02
C PRO A 51 -25.45 2.58 3.95
N SER A 52 -25.25 1.79 2.90
CA SER A 52 -24.49 2.17 1.71
C SER A 52 -25.41 2.47 0.53
N LYS A 53 -25.18 3.59 -0.16
CA LYS A 53 -25.88 3.92 -1.43
C LYS A 53 -25.44 3.06 -2.62
N VAL A 54 -24.40 2.24 -2.44
CA VAL A 54 -23.82 1.40 -3.49
C VAL A 54 -24.48 0.02 -3.46
N PRO A 55 -24.91 -0.53 -4.61
CA PRO A 55 -25.44 -1.88 -4.68
C PRO A 55 -24.42 -2.90 -4.15
N PRO A 56 -24.82 -3.87 -3.30
CA PRO A 56 -23.92 -4.84 -2.68
C PRO A 56 -23.52 -5.94 -3.67
N THR A 57 -22.79 -5.56 -4.71
CA THR A 57 -22.22 -6.48 -5.70
C THR A 57 -21.04 -7.26 -5.12
N THR A 58 -20.72 -8.40 -5.71
CA THR A 58 -19.55 -9.20 -5.32
C THR A 58 -18.25 -8.39 -5.41
N ALA A 59 -18.11 -7.54 -6.43
CA ALA A 59 -16.96 -6.65 -6.59
C ALA A 59 -16.86 -5.63 -5.46
N TYR A 60 -17.98 -5.03 -5.06
CA TYR A 60 -18.04 -4.10 -3.92
C TYR A 60 -17.59 -4.78 -2.62
N ARG A 61 -18.06 -6.01 -2.36
CA ARG A 61 -17.68 -6.76 -1.16
C ARG A 61 -16.20 -7.10 -1.13
N VAL A 62 -15.66 -7.69 -2.20
CA VAL A 62 -14.25 -8.12 -2.21
C VAL A 62 -13.30 -6.91 -2.17
N PHE A 63 -13.54 -5.89 -2.99
CA PHE A 63 -12.70 -4.69 -2.98
C PHE A 63 -12.85 -3.91 -1.66
N GLY A 64 -14.08 -3.79 -1.16
CA GLY A 64 -14.36 -3.13 0.11
C GLY A 64 -13.69 -3.81 1.30
N LEU A 65 -13.71 -5.15 1.38
CA LEU A 65 -13.00 -5.90 2.41
C LEU A 65 -11.49 -5.68 2.34
N CYS A 66 -10.90 -5.77 1.15
CA CYS A 66 -9.46 -5.54 0.98
C CYS A 66 -9.08 -4.09 1.35
N ALA A 67 -9.80 -3.10 0.84
CA ALA A 67 -9.55 -1.69 1.14
C ALA A 67 -9.66 -1.42 2.64
N SER A 68 -10.73 -1.90 3.29
CA SER A 68 -10.92 -1.75 4.74
C SER A 68 -9.76 -2.36 5.53
N THR A 69 -9.32 -3.55 5.13
CA THR A 69 -8.18 -4.24 5.75
C THR A 69 -6.89 -3.44 5.61
N VAL A 70 -6.63 -2.85 4.43
CA VAL A 70 -5.46 -1.99 4.19
C VAL A 70 -5.49 -0.79 5.14
N PHE A 71 -6.62 -0.07 5.21
CA PHE A 71 -6.75 1.12 6.05
C PHE A 71 -6.63 0.80 7.55
N ILE A 72 -7.24 -0.28 8.02
CA ILE A 72 -7.15 -0.73 9.42
C ILE A 72 -5.73 -1.16 9.75
N ALA A 73 -5.13 -2.04 8.95
CA ALA A 73 -3.79 -2.57 9.21
C ALA A 73 -2.71 -1.48 9.10
N ALA A 74 -2.81 -0.58 8.11
CA ALA A 74 -1.90 0.55 7.98
C ALA A 74 -2.09 1.55 9.12
N GLY A 75 -3.33 1.91 9.47
CA GLY A 75 -3.64 2.81 10.58
C GLY A 75 -3.10 2.29 11.91
N LEU A 76 -3.38 1.02 12.23
CA LEU A 76 -2.83 0.36 13.41
C LEU A 76 -1.29 0.27 13.37
N GLY A 77 -0.71 -0.03 12.20
CA GLY A 77 0.74 -0.03 12.03
C GLY A 77 1.39 1.31 12.35
N ILE A 78 0.77 2.41 11.90
CA ILE A 78 1.24 3.77 12.18
C ILE A 78 1.10 4.11 13.68
N VAL A 79 -0.01 3.74 14.33
CA VAL A 79 -0.19 3.92 15.78
C VAL A 79 0.90 3.16 16.55
N LEU A 80 1.10 1.89 16.21
CA LEU A 80 2.11 1.03 16.85
C LEU A 80 3.54 1.55 16.63
N PHE A 81 3.81 2.14 15.45
CA PHE A 81 5.07 2.82 15.17
C PHE A 81 5.26 4.04 16.08
N GLY A 82 4.22 4.86 16.26
CA GLY A 82 4.19 5.98 17.19
C GLY A 82 4.46 5.58 18.64
N LEU A 83 3.90 4.43 19.06
CA LEU A 83 4.08 3.86 20.39
C LEU A 83 5.43 3.15 20.60
N GLY A 84 6.24 2.97 19.54
CA GLY A 84 7.56 2.36 19.63
C GLY A 84 7.62 0.85 19.36
N PHE A 85 6.50 0.19 19.03
CA PHE A 85 6.43 -1.24 18.70
C PHE A 85 6.82 -1.51 17.23
N GLN A 86 8.06 -1.21 16.87
CA GLN A 86 8.56 -1.25 15.48
C GLN A 86 8.34 -2.59 14.78
N SER A 87 8.59 -3.72 15.46
CA SER A 87 8.41 -5.06 14.88
C SER A 87 6.95 -5.39 14.57
N VAL A 88 6.01 -4.93 15.40
CA VAL A 88 4.58 -5.17 15.19
C VAL A 88 4.03 -4.23 14.13
N ALA A 89 4.48 -2.96 14.13
CA ALA A 89 4.18 -1.99 13.09
C ALA A 89 4.61 -2.50 11.69
N ALA A 90 5.80 -3.09 11.59
CA ALA A 90 6.27 -3.70 10.33
C ALA A 90 5.39 -4.87 9.89
N LYS A 91 4.95 -5.74 10.81
CA LYS A 91 4.01 -6.84 10.50
C LYS A 91 2.66 -6.30 10.01
N ALA A 92 2.12 -5.28 10.68
CA ALA A 92 0.86 -4.64 10.28
C ALA A 92 0.97 -3.98 8.89
N GLY A 93 2.09 -3.31 8.60
CA GLY A 93 2.40 -2.81 7.25
C GLY A 93 2.50 -3.94 6.21
N GLY A 94 3.08 -5.08 6.57
CA GLY A 94 3.09 -6.28 5.73
C GLY A 94 1.69 -6.81 5.42
N VAL A 95 0.81 -6.87 6.43
CA VAL A 95 -0.60 -7.26 6.23
C VAL A 95 -1.32 -6.27 5.31
N ALA A 96 -1.13 -4.97 5.51
CA ALA A 96 -1.70 -3.94 4.64
C ALA A 96 -1.21 -4.12 3.19
N LEU A 97 0.09 -4.35 2.99
CA LEU A 97 0.65 -4.59 1.66
C LEU A 97 0.07 -5.85 1.00
N LEU A 98 -0.09 -6.94 1.75
CA LEU A 98 -0.68 -8.18 1.25
C LEU A 98 -2.16 -8.00 0.87
N ALA A 99 -2.94 -7.32 1.70
CA ALA A 99 -4.35 -7.01 1.40
C ALA A 99 -4.47 -6.12 0.14
N PHE A 100 -3.56 -5.15 -0.02
CA PHE A 100 -3.48 -4.31 -1.20
C PHE A 100 -3.14 -5.11 -2.47
N LEU A 101 -2.14 -5.99 -2.39
CA LEU A 101 -1.78 -6.91 -3.48
C LEU A 101 -2.94 -7.85 -3.84
N LEU A 102 -3.65 -8.36 -2.85
CA LEU A 102 -4.82 -9.22 -3.06
C LEU A 102 -5.91 -8.48 -3.83
N ALA A 103 -6.15 -7.19 -3.53
CA ALA A 103 -7.08 -6.36 -4.28
C ALA A 103 -6.68 -6.23 -5.75
N PHE A 104 -5.41 -5.95 -6.03
CA PHE A 104 -4.90 -5.83 -7.41
C PHE A 104 -4.94 -7.15 -8.17
N ASN A 105 -4.51 -8.24 -7.54
CA ASN A 105 -4.60 -9.59 -8.10
C ASN A 105 -6.06 -9.97 -8.39
N TRP A 106 -6.99 -9.62 -7.51
CA TRP A 106 -8.42 -9.84 -7.73
C TRP A 106 -8.97 -8.98 -8.87
N ILE A 107 -8.52 -7.74 -9.06
CA ILE A 107 -8.92 -6.89 -10.19
C ILE A 107 -8.44 -7.47 -11.51
N ALA A 108 -7.20 -7.97 -11.57
CA ALA A 108 -6.60 -8.51 -12.78
C ALA A 108 -7.13 -9.91 -13.13
N PHE A 109 -7.10 -10.84 -12.17
CA PHE A 109 -7.31 -12.27 -12.38
C PHE A 109 -8.60 -12.81 -11.73
N GLY A 110 -9.33 -11.98 -10.99
CA GLY A 110 -10.55 -12.43 -10.31
C GLY A 110 -11.70 -12.75 -11.28
N PRO A 111 -12.61 -13.66 -10.88
CA PRO A 111 -13.82 -13.97 -11.64
C PRO A 111 -14.79 -12.77 -11.70
N GLY A 112 -15.60 -12.73 -12.77
CA GLY A 112 -16.64 -11.73 -13.01
C GLY A 112 -16.22 -10.61 -13.97
N GLN A 113 -17.16 -10.14 -14.78
CA GLN A 113 -16.93 -9.04 -15.73
C GLN A 113 -16.62 -7.73 -15.01
N ARG A 114 -15.67 -6.96 -15.56
CA ARG A 114 -15.22 -5.66 -15.02
C ARG A 114 -15.37 -4.60 -16.08
N THR A 115 -16.12 -3.56 -15.77
CA THR A 115 -16.21 -2.36 -16.62
C THR A 115 -15.03 -1.45 -16.31
N PHE A 116 -14.11 -1.29 -17.26
CA PHE A 116 -13.01 -0.35 -17.14
C PHE A 116 -13.33 0.94 -17.88
N THR A 117 -13.05 2.05 -17.21
CA THR A 117 -13.35 3.38 -17.75
C THR A 117 -12.03 4.14 -17.91
N ARG A 118 -11.72 4.56 -19.13
CA ARG A 118 -10.60 5.46 -19.39
C ARG A 118 -11.13 6.88 -19.38
N LYS A 119 -10.58 7.71 -18.49
CA LYS A 119 -10.76 9.16 -18.52
C LYS A 119 -9.52 9.78 -19.14
N LEU A 120 -9.68 10.35 -20.34
CA LEU A 120 -8.66 11.22 -20.92
C LEU A 120 -9.01 12.65 -20.52
N SER A 121 -8.28 13.17 -19.55
CA SER A 121 -8.38 14.56 -19.13
C SER A 121 -7.37 15.38 -19.95
N SER A 122 -7.84 16.30 -20.78
CA SER A 122 -7.01 17.33 -21.43
C SER A 122 -7.43 18.68 -20.86
N SER A 123 -6.48 19.56 -20.52
CA SER A 123 -6.78 20.89 -19.95
C SER A 123 -7.61 21.81 -20.85
N PHE A 124 -7.81 21.45 -22.13
CA PHE A 124 -8.53 22.25 -23.13
C PHE A 124 -9.81 21.60 -23.66
N THR A 125 -10.22 20.43 -23.17
CA THR A 125 -11.42 19.73 -23.69
C THR A 125 -12.13 18.96 -22.57
N ALA A 126 -13.46 18.91 -22.62
CA ALA A 126 -14.25 18.15 -21.65
C ALA A 126 -13.76 16.69 -21.57
N PRO A 127 -13.62 16.11 -20.36
CA PRO A 127 -13.07 14.77 -20.20
C PRO A 127 -14.00 13.75 -20.89
N SER A 128 -13.50 13.15 -21.97
CA SER A 128 -14.20 12.06 -22.64
C SER A 128 -14.02 10.79 -21.82
N VAL A 129 -15.14 10.27 -21.32
CA VAL A 129 -15.23 9.05 -20.53
C VAL A 129 -15.60 7.93 -21.51
N SER A 130 -14.61 7.16 -21.94
CA SER A 130 -14.83 6.03 -22.85
C SER A 130 -14.68 4.70 -22.10
N GLN A 131 -15.57 3.75 -22.42
CA GLN A 131 -15.43 2.38 -21.92
C GLN A 131 -14.33 1.67 -22.70
N VAL A 132 -13.45 1.00 -21.96
CA VAL A 132 -12.34 0.23 -22.50
C VAL A 132 -12.70 -1.24 -22.48
N PRO A 133 -12.31 -2.03 -23.51
CA PRO A 133 -12.52 -3.46 -23.49
C PRO A 133 -11.91 -4.13 -22.25
N GLU A 134 -12.63 -5.11 -21.68
CA GLU A 134 -12.28 -5.74 -20.40
C GLU A 134 -10.85 -6.33 -20.37
N TRP A 135 -10.43 -6.91 -21.49
CA TRP A 135 -9.10 -7.54 -21.61
C TRP A 135 -7.96 -6.53 -21.43
N GLU A 136 -8.14 -5.30 -21.91
CA GLU A 136 -7.12 -4.25 -21.82
C GLU A 136 -6.97 -3.76 -20.38
N GLY A 137 -8.08 -3.58 -19.67
CA GLY A 137 -8.05 -3.24 -18.24
C GLY A 137 -7.39 -4.35 -17.41
N ARG A 138 -7.79 -5.61 -17.63
CA ARG A 138 -7.16 -6.76 -16.94
C ARG A 138 -5.67 -6.87 -17.22
N ALA A 139 -5.23 -6.62 -18.45
CA ALA A 139 -3.82 -6.64 -18.82
C ALA A 139 -3.01 -5.57 -18.07
N VAL A 140 -3.48 -4.31 -18.03
CA VAL A 140 -2.78 -3.23 -17.32
C VAL A 140 -2.73 -3.51 -15.81
N PHE A 141 -3.86 -3.86 -15.20
CA PHE A 141 -3.88 -4.21 -13.78
C PHE A 141 -3.06 -5.47 -13.48
N GLY A 142 -3.02 -6.43 -14.41
CA GLY A 142 -2.23 -7.66 -14.30
C GLY A 142 -0.72 -7.43 -14.36
N ILE A 143 -0.24 -6.58 -15.28
CA ILE A 143 1.18 -6.20 -15.36
C ILE A 143 1.61 -5.50 -14.06
N VAL A 144 0.80 -4.54 -13.58
CA VAL A 144 1.08 -3.84 -12.33
C VAL A 144 1.08 -4.82 -11.15
N ALA A 145 0.10 -5.71 -11.07
CA ALA A 145 0.03 -6.73 -10.02
C ALA A 145 1.26 -7.65 -10.03
N LEU A 146 1.69 -8.13 -11.20
CA LEU A 146 2.90 -8.94 -11.34
C LEU A 146 4.15 -8.18 -10.90
N LEU A 147 4.29 -6.91 -11.28
CA LEU A 147 5.42 -6.08 -10.88
C LEU A 147 5.46 -5.86 -9.36
N MET A 148 4.31 -5.61 -8.74
CA MET A 148 4.20 -5.49 -7.28
C MET A 148 4.52 -6.80 -6.56
N ASN A 149 4.06 -7.95 -7.08
CA ASN A 149 4.41 -9.27 -6.55
C ASN A 149 5.93 -9.53 -6.68
N ALA A 150 6.54 -9.16 -7.81
CA ALA A 150 7.99 -9.31 -8.01
C ALA A 150 8.79 -8.46 -7.00
N LEU A 151 8.37 -7.23 -6.74
CA LEU A 151 8.97 -6.37 -5.72
C LEU A 151 8.83 -6.97 -4.31
N LEU A 152 7.66 -7.54 -3.98
CA LEU A 152 7.44 -8.23 -2.71
C LEU A 152 8.40 -9.42 -2.56
N VAL A 153 8.46 -10.31 -3.56
CA VAL A 153 9.34 -11.48 -3.55
C VAL A 153 10.80 -11.05 -3.43
N TYR A 154 11.22 -10.05 -4.20
CA TYR A 154 12.57 -9.50 -4.10
C TYR A 154 12.88 -8.96 -2.71
N GLY A 155 11.95 -8.20 -2.11
CA GLY A 155 12.08 -7.67 -0.75
C GLY A 155 12.24 -8.78 0.29
N VAL A 156 11.43 -9.85 0.19
CA VAL A 156 11.52 -11.01 1.08
C VAL A 156 12.84 -11.77 0.91
N VAL A 157 13.26 -12.02 -0.33
CA VAL A 157 14.52 -12.73 -0.63
C VAL A 157 15.72 -11.93 -0.14
N LYS A 158 15.76 -10.62 -0.42
CA LYS A 158 16.83 -9.73 0.04
C LYS A 158 16.87 -9.66 1.58
N GLY A 159 15.71 -9.56 2.23
CA GLY A 159 15.61 -9.56 3.69
C GLY A 159 16.14 -10.85 4.33
N ARG A 160 15.80 -12.01 3.76
CA ARG A 160 16.32 -13.31 4.22
C ARG A 160 17.83 -13.45 4.02
N ARG A 161 18.36 -13.01 2.87
CA ARG A 161 19.81 -13.01 2.60
C ARG A 161 20.57 -12.13 3.59
N SER A 162 20.10 -10.90 3.85
CA SER A 162 20.73 -10.01 4.82
C SER A 162 20.74 -10.56 6.24
N SER A 163 19.71 -11.33 6.64
CA SER A 163 19.68 -11.99 7.94
C SER A 163 20.62 -13.19 8.03
N SER A 164 21.02 -13.78 6.89
CA SER A 164 21.95 -14.91 6.81
C SER A 164 23.41 -14.45 6.89
N SER A 165 23.75 -13.27 6.35
CA SER A 165 25.14 -12.76 6.33
C SER A 165 25.61 -12.14 7.64
N GLY A 166 24.72 -11.87 8.59
CA GLY A 166 25.06 -11.29 9.91
C GLY A 166 25.25 -12.32 11.02
N ARG A 167 25.34 -13.61 10.68
CA ARG A 167 25.52 -14.74 11.62
C ARG A 167 26.79 -15.56 11.36
N SER A 168 27.71 -15.10 10.51
CA SER A 168 29.04 -15.69 10.32
C SER A 168 30.09 -14.96 11.12
#